data_AF-A0A3N2AUT0-F1
#
_entry.id   AF-A0A3N2AUT0-F1
#
_cell.length_a   1.000
_cell.length_b   1.000
_cell.length_c   1.000
_cell.angle_alpha   90.00
_cell.angle_beta   90.00
_cell.angle_gamma   90.00
#
_symmetry.space_group_name_H-M   'P 1'
#
loop_
_entity.id
_entity.type
_entity.pdbx_description
1 polymer ?
#
loop_
_entity_poly.entity_id
_entity_poly.type
_entity_poly.pdbx_seq_one_letter_code
_entity_poly.pdbx_strand_id
1 'polypeptide(L)'
;MRAIPQTTQTLGVQWARSPRREYRPTGLLRRWTPVDVPASRYLDWTVDGEAIGDWFADDDDPRFETTWLNETDRDVKMIEASLRALLGERTRRHREVAFDEGRVALLFCAQCGGLGCGAITADVAFTTNTAEWRDIAREDGAIGGLFPNPPPRTVVFDRSQYEVTIRTLLADWTKRA
;
A
#
# COMPACT_ATOMS: atom_id res chain seq x y z
N MET A 1 18.52 -1.26 34.13
CA MET A 1 17.35 -1.80 33.42
C MET A 1 17.85 -2.30 32.07
N ARG A 2 17.75 -3.60 31.77
CA ARG A 2 18.13 -4.14 30.45
C ARG A 2 16.94 -3.92 29.52
N ALA A 3 17.13 -3.18 28.43
CA ALA A 3 16.16 -3.12 27.35
C ALA A 3 16.00 -4.54 26.80
N ILE A 4 14.77 -5.05 26.79
CA ILE A 4 14.42 -6.27 26.06
C ILE A 4 14.64 -5.92 24.58
N PRO A 5 15.46 -6.66 23.82
CA PRO A 5 15.60 -6.40 22.40
C PRO A 5 14.22 -6.58 21.77
N GLN A 6 13.65 -5.49 21.23
CA GLN A 6 12.49 -5.60 20.36
C GLN A 6 12.97 -6.33 19.12
N THR A 7 12.37 -7.48 18.81
CA THR A 7 12.64 -8.20 17.57
C THR A 7 12.17 -7.31 16.43
N THR A 8 13.10 -6.73 15.69
CA THR A 8 12.82 -5.94 14.49
C THR A 8 12.57 -6.88 13.31
N GLN A 9 11.49 -6.65 12.59
CA GLN A 9 11.23 -7.32 11.32
C GLN A 9 12.02 -6.70 10.17
N THR A 10 12.13 -7.43 9.06
CA THR A 10 12.76 -6.98 7.82
C THR A 10 11.71 -6.53 6.82
N LEU A 11 11.79 -5.27 6.35
CA LEU A 11 10.99 -4.78 5.24
C LEU A 11 11.62 -5.19 3.91
N GLY A 12 10.81 -5.78 3.04
CA GLY A 12 11.18 -6.07 1.65
C GLY A 12 10.06 -5.71 0.68
N VAL A 13 10.26 -6.11 -0.57
CA VAL A 13 9.24 -6.08 -1.62
C VAL A 13 9.32 -7.34 -2.47
N GLN A 14 8.19 -7.74 -3.04
CA GLN A 14 8.14 -8.82 -4.02
C GLN A 14 7.18 -8.50 -5.16
N TRP A 15 7.43 -9.08 -6.33
CA TRP A 15 6.50 -8.98 -7.44
C TRP A 15 5.27 -9.85 -7.19
N ALA A 16 4.12 -9.21 -7.09
CA ALA A 16 2.82 -9.85 -7.05
C ALA A 16 2.05 -9.62 -8.35
N ARG A 17 0.92 -10.33 -8.51
CA ARG A 17 -0.01 -10.14 -9.62
C ARG A 17 -1.34 -9.67 -9.05
N SER A 18 -1.82 -8.54 -9.56
CA SER A 18 -3.16 -8.06 -9.25
C SER A 18 -4.05 -8.36 -10.46
N PRO A 19 -5.08 -9.21 -10.31
CA PRO A 19 -6.18 -9.28 -11.26
C PRO A 19 -6.81 -7.89 -11.36
N ARG A 20 -6.80 -7.32 -12.55
CA ARG A 20 -7.45 -6.04 -12.80
C ARG A 20 -8.81 -6.30 -13.44
N ARG A 21 -9.81 -5.56 -12.96
CA ARG A 21 -11.12 -5.46 -13.60
C ARG A 21 -11.28 -4.04 -14.08
N GLU A 22 -11.54 -3.89 -15.37
CA GLU A 22 -11.95 -2.61 -15.94
C GLU A 22 -13.47 -2.57 -16.06
N TYR A 23 -14.09 -1.45 -15.73
CA TYR A 23 -15.48 -1.24 -16.11
C TYR A 23 -15.52 -0.65 -17.51
N ARG A 24 -16.19 -1.34 -18.42
CA ARG A 24 -16.39 -0.86 -19.79
C ARG A 24 -17.89 -0.68 -20.05
N PRO A 25 -18.29 0.38 -20.78
CA PRO A 25 -19.67 0.51 -21.22
C PRO A 25 -19.94 -0.60 -22.25
N THR A 26 -20.84 -1.52 -21.93
CA THR A 26 -21.25 -2.59 -22.84
C THR A 26 -22.71 -2.43 -23.27
N GLY A 27 -23.00 -2.93 -24.47
CA GLY A 27 -24.33 -2.89 -25.08
C GLY A 27 -24.81 -1.49 -25.50
N LEU A 28 -26.00 -1.47 -26.11
CA LEU A 28 -26.65 -0.25 -26.61
C LEU A 28 -26.99 0.76 -25.52
N LEU A 29 -27.18 0.31 -24.28
CA LEU A 29 -27.53 1.15 -23.13
C LEU A 29 -26.31 1.63 -22.32
N ARG A 30 -25.08 1.35 -22.77
CA ARG A 30 -23.82 1.72 -22.08
C ARG A 30 -23.81 1.34 -20.59
N ARG A 31 -24.27 0.13 -20.27
CA ARG A 31 -24.17 -0.36 -18.89
C ARG A 31 -22.70 -0.59 -18.56
N TRP A 32 -22.24 -0.07 -17.43
CA TRP A 32 -20.89 -0.35 -16.95
C TRP A 32 -20.84 -1.77 -16.41
N THR A 33 -20.15 -2.64 -17.13
CA THR A 33 -19.89 -4.02 -16.72
C THR A 33 -18.41 -4.21 -16.44
N PRO A 34 -18.06 -4.95 -15.38
CA PRO A 34 -16.69 -5.37 -15.17
C PRO A 34 -16.25 -6.31 -16.30
N VAL A 35 -15.06 -6.09 -16.82
CA VAL A 35 -14.37 -6.94 -17.78
C VAL A 35 -13.03 -7.30 -17.17
N ASP A 36 -12.72 -8.59 -17.10
CA ASP A 36 -11.41 -9.04 -16.67
C ASP A 36 -10.37 -8.58 -17.70
N VAL A 37 -9.34 -7.90 -17.22
CA VAL A 37 -8.19 -7.53 -18.04
C VAL A 37 -6.95 -8.28 -17.56
N PRO A 38 -5.92 -8.43 -18.41
CA PRO A 38 -4.71 -9.13 -18.01
C PRO A 38 -4.17 -8.58 -16.69
N ALA A 39 -3.83 -9.48 -15.77
CA ALA A 39 -3.28 -9.12 -14.48
C ALA A 39 -2.04 -8.24 -14.66
N SER A 40 -1.97 -7.13 -13.93
CA SER A 40 -0.79 -6.28 -13.90
C SER A 40 0.12 -6.72 -12.75
N ARG A 41 1.43 -6.60 -12.95
CA ARG A 41 2.41 -6.85 -11.89
C ARG A 41 2.70 -5.58 -11.13
N TYR A 42 2.77 -5.71 -9.81
CA TYR A 42 3.12 -4.65 -8.89
C TYR A 42 4.10 -5.17 -7.84
N LEU A 43 4.85 -4.26 -7.21
CA LEU A 43 5.65 -4.59 -6.04
C LEU A 43 4.77 -4.52 -4.78
N ASP A 44 4.49 -5.66 -4.18
CA ASP A 44 3.89 -5.76 -2.85
C ASP A 44 4.97 -5.56 -1.78
N TRP A 45 4.56 -5.05 -0.63
CA TRP A 45 5.42 -4.96 0.56
C TRP A 45 5.52 -6.33 1.21
N THR A 46 6.71 -6.66 1.71
CA THR A 46 6.92 -7.86 2.52
C THR A 46 7.44 -7.55 3.90
N VAL A 47 6.98 -8.32 4.89
CA VAL A 47 7.53 -8.31 6.25
C VAL A 47 8.02 -9.70 6.56
N ASP A 48 9.32 -9.82 6.84
CA ASP A 48 10.02 -11.11 7.00
C ASP A 48 9.78 -12.08 5.83
N GLY A 49 9.56 -11.53 4.63
CA GLY A 49 9.32 -12.28 3.39
C GLY A 49 7.85 -12.59 3.10
N GLU A 50 6.92 -12.34 4.02
CA GLU A 50 5.48 -12.54 3.81
C GLU A 50 4.84 -11.29 3.17
N ALA A 51 4.01 -11.44 2.14
CA ALA A 51 3.35 -10.31 1.47
C ALA A 51 2.25 -9.71 2.33
N ILE A 52 2.15 -8.38 2.37
CA ILE A 52 1.05 -7.70 3.06
C ILE A 52 -0.29 -7.97 2.37
N GLY A 53 -0.31 -8.08 1.03
CA GLY A 53 -1.52 -8.46 0.31
C GLY A 53 -2.14 -9.77 0.82
N ASP A 54 -1.31 -10.77 1.17
CA ASP A 54 -1.78 -12.07 1.65
C ASP A 54 -2.37 -12.01 3.07
N TRP A 55 -1.94 -11.04 3.90
CA TRP A 55 -2.48 -10.86 5.24
C TRP A 55 -3.95 -10.44 5.27
N PHE A 56 -4.39 -9.75 4.21
CA PHE A 56 -5.71 -9.14 4.08
C PHE A 56 -6.50 -9.68 2.88
N ALA A 57 -6.02 -10.78 2.29
CA ALA A 57 -6.73 -11.51 1.26
C ALA A 57 -8.01 -12.12 1.85
N ASP A 58 -9.11 -11.94 1.14
CA ASP A 58 -10.40 -12.54 1.45
C ASP A 58 -10.84 -13.33 0.21
N ASP A 59 -11.08 -14.63 0.38
CA ASP A 59 -11.51 -15.52 -0.69
C ASP A 59 -12.93 -15.19 -1.18
N ASP A 60 -13.77 -14.63 -0.30
CA ASP A 60 -15.17 -14.30 -0.59
C ASP A 60 -15.32 -12.90 -1.23
N ASP A 61 -14.43 -11.96 -0.90
CA ASP A 61 -14.32 -10.64 -1.53
C ASP A 61 -12.86 -10.38 -1.92
N PRO A 62 -12.39 -10.92 -3.06
CA PRO A 62 -11.02 -10.74 -3.52
C PRO A 62 -10.87 -9.31 -4.03
N ARG A 63 -10.75 -8.37 -3.09
CA ARG A 63 -10.34 -7.01 -3.36
C ARG A 63 -8.85 -7.06 -3.61
N PHE A 64 -8.50 -6.64 -4.80
CA PHE A 64 -7.11 -6.60 -5.20
C PHE A 64 -6.58 -5.22 -4.84
N GLU A 65 -5.75 -5.16 -3.80
CA GLU A 65 -4.94 -3.98 -3.55
C GLU A 65 -3.60 -4.09 -4.28
N THR A 66 -3.01 -2.94 -4.60
CA THR A 66 -1.78 -2.84 -5.38
C THR A 66 -0.98 -1.61 -4.96
N THR A 67 0.27 -1.51 -5.37
CA THR A 67 1.05 -0.27 -5.23
C THR A 67 1.08 0.51 -6.53
N TRP A 68 1.44 1.79 -6.43
CA TRP A 68 1.81 2.59 -7.60
C TRP A 68 3.13 2.13 -8.26
N LEU A 69 3.88 1.24 -7.60
CA LEU A 69 5.08 0.60 -8.14
C LEU A 69 4.70 -0.59 -9.03
N ASN A 70 4.07 -0.31 -10.18
CA ASN A 70 3.58 -1.33 -11.11
C ASN A 70 4.14 -1.18 -12.53
N GLU A 71 4.04 -2.23 -13.34
CA GLU A 71 4.63 -2.27 -14.69
C GLU A 71 3.91 -1.39 -15.71
N THR A 72 2.61 -1.15 -15.51
CA THR A 72 1.69 -0.63 -16.54
C THR A 72 1.36 0.85 -16.42
N ASP A 73 1.35 1.39 -15.20
CA ASP A 73 0.83 2.72 -14.89
C ASP A 73 1.84 3.45 -13.99
N ARG A 74 2.66 4.30 -14.62
CA ARG A 74 3.78 4.99 -13.99
C ARG A 74 3.44 6.46 -13.74
N ASP A 75 2.48 6.75 -12.87
CA ASP A 75 2.35 8.09 -12.30
C ASP A 75 3.47 8.33 -11.28
N VAL A 76 4.57 8.88 -11.78
CA VAL A 76 5.78 9.23 -11.02
C VAL A 76 5.46 10.06 -9.77
N LYS A 77 4.49 10.96 -9.86
CA LYS A 77 4.10 11.83 -8.75
C LYS A 77 3.39 11.03 -7.66
N MET A 78 2.60 10.01 -8.04
CA MET A 78 1.97 9.10 -7.08
C MET A 78 2.99 8.16 -6.45
N ILE A 79 3.94 7.64 -7.23
CA ILE A 79 5.04 6.82 -6.71
C ILE A 79 5.84 7.62 -5.68
N GLU A 80 6.29 8.83 -6.04
CA GLU A 80 7.02 9.71 -5.14
C GLU A 80 6.20 10.03 -3.89
N ALA A 81 4.93 10.40 -4.05
CA ALA A 81 4.05 10.71 -2.92
C ALA A 81 3.91 9.52 -1.96
N SER A 82 3.66 8.32 -2.48
CA SER A 82 3.48 7.10 -1.66
C SER A 82 4.74 6.74 -0.86
N LEU A 83 5.92 6.78 -1.50
CA LEU A 83 7.18 6.41 -0.86
C LEU A 83 7.64 7.48 0.14
N ARG A 84 7.41 8.77 -0.17
CA ARG A 84 7.71 9.85 0.77
C ARG A 84 6.78 9.84 1.99
N ALA A 85 5.49 9.52 1.80
CA ALA A 85 4.57 9.38 2.93
C ALA A 85 5.04 8.27 3.89
N LEU A 86 5.56 7.16 3.36
CA LEU A 86 6.19 6.10 4.16
C LEU A 86 7.46 6.54 4.89
N LEU A 87 8.14 7.60 4.46
CA LEU A 87 9.24 8.24 5.19
C LEU A 87 8.78 9.29 6.21
N GLY A 88 7.46 9.45 6.42
CA GLY A 88 6.90 10.51 7.25
C GLY A 88 6.95 11.91 6.60
N GLU A 89 7.24 11.98 5.30
CA GLU A 89 7.36 13.23 4.56
C GLU A 89 6.02 13.62 3.92
N ARG A 90 5.57 14.87 4.10
CA ARG A 90 4.35 15.38 3.46
C ARG A 90 4.67 15.97 2.09
N THR A 91 3.93 15.56 1.06
CA THR A 91 4.03 16.11 -0.30
C THR A 91 2.77 16.89 -0.70
N ARG A 92 2.77 17.51 -1.89
CA ARG A 92 1.56 18.14 -2.45
C ARG A 92 0.43 17.15 -2.71
N ARG A 93 0.76 15.88 -2.96
CA ARG A 93 -0.19 14.79 -3.23
C ARG A 93 -0.40 13.87 -2.03
N HIS A 94 -0.22 14.40 -0.83
CA HIS A 94 -0.27 13.58 0.37
C HIS A 94 -1.68 13.05 0.66
N ARG A 95 -2.73 13.82 0.32
CA ARG A 95 -4.14 13.41 0.54
C ARG A 95 -4.57 12.26 -0.36
N GLU A 96 -3.81 12.00 -1.42
CA GLU A 96 -4.04 10.92 -2.36
C GLU A 96 -3.40 9.61 -1.88
N VAL A 97 -2.50 9.67 -0.90
CA VAL A 97 -1.73 8.51 -0.39
C VAL A 97 -1.82 8.32 1.12
N ALA A 98 -2.47 9.23 1.83
CA ALA A 98 -2.72 9.14 3.26
C ALA A 98 -4.05 9.79 3.62
N PHE A 99 -4.68 9.25 4.67
CA PHE A 99 -5.91 9.75 5.25
C PHE A 99 -5.64 10.96 6.17
N ASP A 100 -6.69 11.74 6.49
CA ASP A 100 -6.55 12.99 7.23
C ASP A 100 -5.99 12.81 8.67
N GLU A 101 -6.13 11.62 9.26
CA GLU A 101 -5.53 11.27 10.56
C GLU A 101 -4.07 10.79 10.46
N GLY A 102 -3.46 10.84 9.27
CA GLY A 102 -2.03 10.55 9.06
C GLY A 102 -1.72 9.09 8.70
N ARG A 103 -2.74 8.21 8.63
CA ARG A 103 -2.56 6.83 8.17
C ARG A 103 -2.18 6.79 6.71
N VAL A 104 -1.09 6.11 6.39
CA VAL A 104 -0.51 6.02 5.05
C VAL A 104 -0.97 4.75 4.37
N ALA A 105 -1.36 4.83 3.10
CA ALA A 105 -1.69 3.67 2.30
C ALA A 105 -0.43 2.86 1.95
N LEU A 106 -0.46 1.58 2.31
CA LEU A 106 0.53 0.58 1.90
C LEU A 106 0.15 -0.02 0.55
N LEU A 107 -1.14 -0.36 0.40
CA LEU A 107 -1.72 -0.91 -0.83
C LEU A 107 -3.04 -0.19 -1.14
N PHE A 108 -3.24 0.17 -2.40
CA PHE A 108 -4.37 0.95 -2.95
C PHE A 108 -5.33 0.05 -3.70
N CYS A 109 -6.60 0.43 -3.84
CA CYS A 109 -7.53 -0.26 -4.71
C CYS A 109 -6.97 -0.41 -6.14
N ALA A 110 -6.86 -1.64 -6.66
CA ALA A 110 -6.30 -1.88 -8.01
C ALA A 110 -7.17 -1.37 -9.16
N GLN A 111 -8.42 -0.99 -8.90
CA GLN A 111 -9.34 -0.48 -9.92
C GLN A 111 -9.19 1.03 -10.14
N CYS A 112 -9.11 1.81 -9.05
CA CYS A 112 -9.09 3.27 -9.13
C CYS A 112 -7.77 3.89 -8.65
N GLY A 113 -6.89 3.12 -8.00
CA GLY A 113 -5.63 3.60 -7.40
C GLY A 113 -5.82 4.55 -6.22
N GLY A 114 -7.07 4.85 -5.83
CA GLY A 114 -7.40 5.81 -4.79
C GLY A 114 -7.77 5.17 -3.46
N LEU A 115 -7.96 6.04 -2.46
CA LEU A 115 -8.32 5.66 -1.09
C LEU A 115 -9.84 5.43 -0.89
N GLY A 116 -10.67 5.95 -1.80
CA GLY A 116 -12.13 5.93 -1.66
C GLY A 116 -12.77 4.54 -1.78
N CYS A 117 -12.16 3.60 -2.51
CA CYS A 117 -12.70 2.24 -2.66
C CYS A 117 -12.14 1.24 -1.62
N GLY A 118 -11.34 1.73 -0.67
CA GLY A 118 -10.58 0.91 0.25
C GLY A 118 -9.08 0.90 -0.08
N ALA A 119 -8.26 0.95 0.97
CA ALA A 119 -6.82 0.75 0.94
C ALA A 119 -6.39 -0.06 2.17
N ILE A 120 -5.27 -0.78 2.08
CA ILE A 120 -4.57 -1.29 3.26
C ILE A 120 -3.67 -0.16 3.75
N THR A 121 -3.93 0.32 4.95
CA THR A 121 -3.26 1.49 5.54
C THR A 121 -2.56 1.11 6.83
N ALA A 122 -1.63 1.96 7.26
CA ALA A 122 -0.98 1.87 8.56
C ALA A 122 -0.81 3.25 9.19
N ASP A 123 -0.83 3.34 10.51
CA ASP A 123 -0.25 4.48 11.22
C ASP A 123 1.27 4.32 11.23
N VAL A 124 1.97 5.23 10.54
CA VAL A 124 3.42 5.17 10.38
C VAL A 124 4.09 6.07 11.41
N ALA A 125 4.79 5.45 12.36
CA ALA A 125 5.46 6.13 13.45
C ALA A 125 6.97 5.87 13.45
N PHE A 126 7.75 6.84 13.94
CA PHE A 126 9.20 6.74 14.03
C PHE A 126 9.69 7.05 15.43
N THR A 127 10.67 6.27 15.88
CA THR A 127 11.55 6.63 17.01
C THR A 127 12.95 6.93 16.49
N THR A 128 13.91 7.12 17.40
CA THR A 128 15.32 7.26 17.01
C THR A 128 15.83 6.04 16.24
N ASN A 129 15.39 4.82 16.61
CA ASN A 129 15.96 3.57 16.09
C ASN A 129 14.94 2.69 15.36
N THR A 130 13.65 2.96 15.47
CA THR A 130 12.59 2.14 14.88
C THR A 130 11.70 2.92 13.93
N ALA A 131 11.19 2.22 12.92
CA ALA A 131 10.05 2.61 12.12
C ALA A 131 8.93 1.60 12.39
N GLU A 132 7.71 2.07 12.65
CA GLU A 132 6.60 1.22 13.04
C GLU A 132 5.45 1.42 12.07
N TRP A 133 4.87 0.31 11.60
CA TRP A 133 3.58 0.31 10.94
C TRP A 133 2.57 -0.26 11.93
N ARG A 134 1.78 0.63 12.52
CA ARG A 134 0.80 0.32 13.55
C ARG A 134 -0.58 0.16 12.95
N ASP A 135 -1.34 -0.75 13.55
CA ASP A 135 -2.73 -1.01 13.22
C ASP A 135 -2.95 -1.15 11.71
N ILE A 136 -2.09 -1.93 11.04
CA ILE A 136 -2.22 -2.23 9.62
C ILE A 136 -3.58 -2.89 9.43
N ALA A 137 -4.43 -2.26 8.64
CA ALA A 137 -5.80 -2.70 8.42
C ALA A 137 -6.30 -2.13 7.11
N ARG A 138 -7.42 -2.70 6.64
CA ARG A 138 -8.17 -2.13 5.53
C ARG A 138 -8.97 -0.92 6.01
N GLU A 139 -8.98 0.15 5.23
CA GLU A 139 -9.65 1.42 5.53
C GLU A 139 -10.41 1.93 4.31
N ASP A 140 -11.68 2.32 4.47
CA ASP A 140 -12.53 2.82 3.38
C ASP A 140 -12.65 4.35 3.44
N GLY A 141 -12.14 5.05 2.42
CA GLY A 141 -12.23 6.51 2.37
C GLY A 141 -13.57 7.09 1.94
N ALA A 142 -14.48 6.30 1.37
CA ALA A 142 -15.80 6.79 1.00
C ALA A 142 -16.77 6.79 2.20
N ILE A 143 -16.74 5.75 3.03
CA ILE A 143 -17.61 5.66 4.22
C ILE A 143 -16.89 6.00 5.53
N GLY A 144 -15.55 5.99 5.54
CA GLY A 144 -14.73 6.20 6.72
C GLY A 144 -14.61 4.95 7.59
N GLY A 145 -13.43 4.79 8.21
CA GLY A 145 -13.19 3.78 9.24
C GLY A 145 -12.44 2.53 8.76
N LEU A 146 -12.01 1.74 9.74
CA LEU A 146 -11.26 0.50 9.54
C LEU A 146 -12.20 -0.70 9.47
N PHE A 147 -11.90 -1.64 8.58
CA PHE A 147 -12.54 -2.95 8.60
C PHE A 147 -11.94 -3.79 9.74
N PRO A 148 -12.78 -4.44 10.57
CA PRO A 148 -12.30 -5.21 11.71
C PRO A 148 -11.70 -6.57 11.33
N ASN A 149 -11.98 -7.06 10.12
CA ASN A 149 -11.54 -8.36 9.63
C ASN A 149 -10.77 -8.23 8.30
N PRO A 150 -9.62 -8.90 8.16
CA PRO A 150 -8.90 -9.60 9.25
C PRO A 150 -8.38 -8.61 10.32
N PRO A 151 -8.05 -9.11 11.53
CA PRO A 151 -7.62 -8.25 12.63
C PRO A 151 -6.40 -7.38 12.27
N PRO A 152 -6.29 -6.16 12.82
CA PRO A 152 -5.15 -5.30 12.57
C PRO A 152 -3.83 -5.92 13.01
N ARG A 153 -2.74 -5.59 12.29
CA ARG A 153 -1.38 -6.07 12.60
C ARG A 153 -0.45 -4.89 12.89
N THR A 154 0.54 -5.09 13.76
CA THR A 154 1.59 -4.08 14.01
C THR A 154 2.96 -4.70 13.83
N VAL A 155 3.84 -3.98 13.15
CA VAL A 155 5.22 -4.41 12.86
C VAL A 155 6.20 -3.27 13.12
N VAL A 156 7.42 -3.64 13.50
CA VAL A 156 8.49 -2.75 13.95
C VAL A 156 9.77 -3.09 13.20
N PHE A 157 10.28 -2.15 12.44
CA PHE A 157 11.51 -2.29 11.67
C PHE A 157 12.66 -1.57 12.36
N ASP A 158 13.89 -2.03 12.10
CA ASP A 158 15.05 -1.16 12.27
C ASP A 158 14.91 0.04 11.32
N ARG A 159 15.02 1.25 11.86
CA ARG A 159 14.76 2.47 11.10
C ARG A 159 15.75 2.65 9.95
N SER A 160 17.01 2.30 10.17
CA SER A 160 18.04 2.49 9.14
C SER A 160 17.81 1.56 7.94
N GLN A 161 17.47 0.30 8.21
CA GLN A 161 17.14 -0.68 7.17
C GLN A 161 15.84 -0.28 6.43
N TYR A 162 14.82 0.14 7.18
CA TYR A 162 13.56 0.63 6.63
C TYR A 162 13.77 1.78 5.66
N GLU A 163 14.45 2.85 6.10
CA GLU A 163 14.68 4.04 5.28
C GLU A 163 15.51 3.72 4.04
N VAL A 164 16.51 2.84 4.14
CA VAL A 164 17.32 2.41 3.00
C VAL A 164 16.46 1.72 1.94
N THR A 165 15.57 0.80 2.35
CA THR A 165 14.65 0.11 1.42
C THR A 165 13.76 1.11 0.69
N ILE A 166 13.08 2.00 1.41
CA ILE A 166 12.16 2.98 0.81
C ILE A 166 12.90 3.98 -0.09
N ARG A 167 14.06 4.49 0.34
CA ARG A 167 14.85 5.45 -0.46
C ARG A 167 15.45 4.82 -1.72
N THR A 168 15.82 3.53 -1.66
CA THR A 168 16.28 2.79 -2.85
C THR A 168 15.16 2.67 -3.87
N LEU A 169 13.96 2.27 -3.44
CA LEU A 169 12.78 2.22 -4.31
C LEU A 169 12.45 3.61 -4.89
N LEU A 170 12.50 4.65 -4.05
CA LEU A 170 12.23 6.01 -4.50
C LEU A 170 13.21 6.41 -5.62
N ALA A 171 14.52 6.22 -5.40
CA ALA A 171 15.53 6.55 -6.39
C ALA A 171 15.40 5.72 -7.68
N ASP A 172 15.11 4.43 -7.57
CA ASP A 172 15.01 3.54 -8.72
C ASP A 172 13.78 3.84 -9.58
N TRP A 173 12.64 4.11 -8.95
CA TRP A 173 11.40 4.34 -9.68
C TRP A 173 11.28 5.75 -10.22
N THR A 174 11.85 6.77 -9.57
CA THR A 174 11.89 8.12 -10.13
C THR A 174 12.88 8.27 -11.29
N LYS A 175 13.87 7.35 -11.44
CA LYS A 175 14.77 7.32 -12.61
C LYS A 175 14.15 6.64 -13.84
N ARG A 176 13.12 5.82 -13.63
CA ARG A 176 12.41 5.07 -14.69
C ARG A 176 11.26 5.84 -15.32
N ALA A 177 10.98 7.01 -14.76
CA ALA A 177 10.04 8.03 -15.19
C ALA A 177 10.59 8.85 -16.35
#